data_AF-A0A9E5ULX2-F1
#
_entry.id   AF-A0A9E5ULX2-F1
#
_cell.length_a   1.000
_cell.length_b   1.000
_cell.length_c   1.000
_cell.angle_alpha   90.00
_cell.angle_beta   90.00
_cell.angle_gamma   90.00
#
_symmetry.space_group_name_H-M   'P 1'
#
loop_
_entity.id
_entity.type
_entity.pdbx_description
1 polymer ?
#
loop_
_entity_poly.entity_id
_entity_poly.type
_entity_poly.pdbx_seq_one_letter_code
_entity_poly.pdbx_strand_id
1 'polypeptide(L)' 'MPDLQDWTATEITPGLAEAGLQKMALLIPHELIANLAVQQTVDEMEAEGMPYETKYFDDEAQARTWLDLAN' A
#
# COMPACT_ATOMS: atom_id res chain seq x y z
N MET A 1 -6.80 12.77 -9.31
CA MET A 1 -6.81 14.25 -9.41
C MET A 1 -5.59 14.75 -8.68
N PRO A 2 -4.77 15.62 -9.28
CA PRO A 2 -3.47 16.04 -8.73
C PRO A 2 -3.60 16.56 -7.29
N ASP A 3 -4.59 17.42 -7.04
CA ASP A 3 -4.78 18.10 -5.75
C ASP A 3 -5.02 17.14 -4.56
N LEU A 4 -5.66 16.00 -4.81
CA LEU A 4 -5.90 14.99 -3.76
C LEU A 4 -4.64 14.18 -3.46
N GLN A 5 -3.81 13.91 -4.46
CA GLN A 5 -2.53 13.22 -4.26
C GLN A 5 -1.54 14.12 -3.51
N ASP A 6 -1.48 15.41 -3.88
CA ASP A 6 -0.63 16.40 -3.21
C ASP A 6 -1.02 16.55 -1.73
N TRP A 7 -2.31 16.70 -1.42
CA TRP A 7 -2.78 16.77 -0.03
C TRP A 7 -2.45 15.51 0.78
N THR A 8 -2.64 14.33 0.18
CA THR A 8 -2.33 13.07 0.85
C THR A 8 -0.83 12.97 1.16
N ALA A 9 0.01 13.36 0.21
CA ALA A 9 1.47 13.36 0.35
C ALA A 9 1.99 14.36 1.39
N THR A 10 1.35 15.52 1.55
CA THR A 10 1.82 16.57 2.47
C THR A 10 1.22 16.49 3.87
N GLU A 11 -0.01 15.98 4.02
CA GLU A 11 -0.74 16.03 5.30
C GLU A 11 -0.93 14.66 5.95
N ILE A 12 -1.12 13.59 5.18
CA ILE A 12 -1.48 12.27 5.70
C ILE A 12 -0.26 11.35 5.81
N THR A 13 0.48 11.22 4.71
CA THR A 13 1.65 10.34 4.62
C THR A 13 2.74 10.68 5.66
N PRO A 14 3.07 11.95 5.93
CA PRO A 14 4.07 12.29 6.94
C PRO A 14 3.62 11.94 8.36
N GLY A 15 2.35 12.18 8.70
CA GLY A 15 1.81 11.85 10.02
C GLY A 15 1.83 10.35 10.33
N LEU A 16 1.60 9.50 9.32
CA LEU A 16 1.70 8.05 9.47
C LEU A 16 3.15 7.58 9.69
N ALA A 17 4.11 8.20 8.98
CA ALA A 17 5.52 7.91 9.16
C ALA A 17 6.04 8.38 10.54
N GLU A 18 5.66 9.58 10.97
CA GLU A 18 6.00 10.12 12.30
C GLU A 18 5.42 9.27 13.44
N ALA A 19 4.26 8.64 13.23
CA ALA A 19 3.66 7.69 14.16
C ALA A 19 4.38 6.32 14.19
N GLY A 20 5.41 6.11 13.37
CA GLY A 20 6.25 4.92 13.36
C GLY A 20 5.77 3.80 12.45
N LEU A 21 4.90 4.10 11.47
CA LEU A 21 4.50 3.11 10.46
C LEU A 21 5.70 2.71 9.61
N GLN A 22 5.99 1.41 9.54
CA GLN A 22 7.10 0.87 8.74
C GLN A 22 6.62 0.07 7.53
N LYS A 23 5.50 -0.67 7.69
CA LYS A 23 4.91 -1.54 6.66
C LYS A 23 3.40 -1.37 6.62
N MET A 24 2.83 -1.30 5.42
CA MET A 24 1.40 -1.27 5.16
C MET A 24 1.04 -2.36 4.15
N ALA A 25 0.15 -3.27 4.55
CA ALA A 25 -0.37 -4.30 3.65
C ALA A 25 -1.78 -3.94 3.20
N LEU A 26 -2.01 -3.92 1.89
CA LEU A 26 -3.31 -3.64 1.28
C LEU A 26 -3.87 -4.92 0.67
N LEU A 27 -4.99 -5.40 1.19
CA LEU A 27 -5.65 -6.60 0.69
C LEU A 27 -6.61 -6.24 -0.46
N ILE A 28 -6.34 -6.74 -1.65
CA ILE A 28 -7.15 -6.54 -2.85
C ILE A 28 -7.67 -7.90 -3.33
N PRO A 29 -8.96 -8.04 -3.69
CA PRO A 29 -9.48 -9.29 -4.24
C PRO A 29 -8.69 -9.76 -5.47
N HIS A 30 -8.39 -11.05 -5.53
CA HIS A 30 -7.66 -11.68 -6.64
C HIS A 30 -8.28 -11.35 -8.01
N GLU A 31 -9.61 -11.38 -8.11
CA GLU A 31 -10.34 -11.07 -9.34
C GLU A 31 -10.10 -9.64 -9.84
N LEU A 32 -9.76 -8.71 -8.93
CA LEU A 32 -9.45 -7.33 -9.25
C LEU A 32 -7.98 -7.19 -9.69
N ILE A 33 -7.04 -7.88 -9.03
CA ILE A 33 -5.62 -7.91 -9.44
C ILE A 33 -5.44 -8.58 -10.80
N ALA A 34 -6.26 -9.58 -11.16
CA ALA A 34 -6.19 -10.21 -12.48
C ALA A 34 -6.48 -9.24 -13.65
N ASN A 35 -6.99 -8.04 -13.36
CA ASN A 35 -7.14 -6.98 -14.36
C ASN A 35 -5.81 -6.26 -14.58
N LEU A 36 -5.30 -6.28 -15.81
CA LEU A 36 -4.04 -5.63 -16.20
C LEU A 36 -3.97 -4.15 -15.79
N ALA A 37 -5.08 -3.41 -15.87
CA ALA A 37 -5.11 -2.01 -15.48
C ALA A 37 -4.91 -1.83 -13.96
N VAL A 38 -5.45 -2.75 -13.17
CA VAL A 38 -5.27 -2.75 -11.71
C VAL A 38 -3.85 -3.15 -11.34
N GLN A 39 -3.26 -4.13 -12.02
CA GLN A 39 -1.84 -4.45 -11.81
C GLN A 39 -0.94 -3.25 -12.08
N GLN A 40 -1.17 -2.53 -13.19
CA GLN A 40 -0.41 -1.32 -13.50
C GLN A 40 -0.54 -0.26 -12.41
N THR A 41 -1.76 -0.02 -11.91
CA THR A 41 -1.98 0.92 -10.79
C THR A 41 -1.31 0.46 -9.50
N VAL A 42 -1.35 -0.84 -9.20
CA VAL A 42 -0.67 -1.43 -8.03
C VAL A 42 0.84 -1.24 -8.13
N ASP A 43 1.44 -1.57 -9.28
CA ASP A 43 2.88 -1.43 -9.51
C ASP A 43 3.32 0.04 -9.44
N GLU A 44 2.51 0.97 -9.98
CA GLU A 44 2.75 2.42 -9.86
C GLU A 44 2.71 2.89 -8.40
N MET A 45 1.73 2.43 -7.62
CA MET A 45 1.60 2.79 -6.20
C MET A 45 2.67 2.15 -5.31
N GLU A 46 3.17 0.96 -5.63
CA GLU A 46 4.34 0.37 -4.94
C GLU A 46 5.64 1.10 -5.29
N ALA A 47 5.73 1.65 -6.51
CA ALA A 47 6.88 2.44 -6.97
C ALA A 47 6.84 3.89 -6.48
N GLU A 48 5.66 4.43 -6.11
CA GLU A 48 5.54 5.73 -5.45
C GLU A 48 6.26 5.68 -4.10
N GLY A 49 7.28 6.54 -3.95
CA GLY A 49 8.23 6.56 -2.84
C GLY A 49 7.61 7.02 -1.51
N MET A 50 6.70 6.22 -0.97
CA MET A 50 6.15 6.39 0.36
C MET A 50 7.25 6.20 1.42
N PRO A 51 7.18 6.90 2.56
CA PRO A 51 8.17 6.78 3.64
C PRO A 51 8.08 5.44 4.39
N TYR A 52 7.18 4.54 4.01
CA TYR A 52 6.98 3.22 4.56
C TYR A 52 6.72 2.22 3.42
N GLU A 53 7.09 0.96 3.64
CA GLU A 53 6.89 -0.09 2.65
C GLU A 53 5.41 -0.39 2.50
N THR A 54 4.91 -0.32 1.27
CA THR A 54 3.53 -0.69 0.94
C THR A 54 3.57 -1.89 0.02
N LYS A 55 2.74 -2.90 0.31
CA LYS A 55 2.63 -4.08 -0.54
C LYS A 55 1.18 -4.55 -0.65
N TYR A 56 0.82 -5.01 -1.84
CA TYR A 56 -0.51 -5.56 -2.11
C TYR A 56 -0.53 -7.07 -1.99
N PHE A 57 -1.63 -7.59 -1.46
CA PHE A 57 -1.85 -9.03 -1.27
C PHE A 57 -3.28 -9.38 -1.69
N ASP A 58 -3.47 -10.62 -2.14
CA ASP A 58 -4.80 -11.23 -2.32
C ASP A 58 -5.13 -12.26 -1.23
N ASP A 59 -4.16 -12.59 -0.38
CA ASP A 59 -4.28 -13.52 0.74
C ASP A 59 -3.91 -12.85 2.07
N GLU A 60 -4.84 -12.90 3.02
CA GLU A 60 -4.66 -12.28 4.34
C GLU A 60 -3.52 -12.93 5.13
N ALA A 61 -3.34 -14.25 5.00
CA ALA A 61 -2.29 -14.96 5.75
C ALA A 61 -0.90 -14.51 5.28
N GLN A 62 -0.68 -14.40 3.96
CA GLN A 62 0.56 -13.87 3.39
C GLN A 62 0.81 -12.42 3.83
N ALA A 63 -0.22 -11.57 3.83
CA ALA A 63 -0.11 -10.20 4.30
C ALA A 63 0.33 -10.13 5.77
N ARG A 64 -0.29 -10.93 6.64
CA ARG A 64 0.05 -11.00 8.07
C ARG A 64 1.45 -11.53 8.31
N THR A 65 1.88 -12.55 7.56
CA THR A 65 3.26 -13.06 7.63
C THR A 65 4.26 -11.98 7.22
N TRP A 66 3.99 -11.23 6.15
CA TRP A 66 4.88 -10.16 5.70
C TRP A 66 4.98 -8.99 6.69
N LEU A 67 3.87 -8.70 7.38
CA LEU A 67 3.81 -7.74 8.49
C LEU A 67 4.45 -8.26 9.80
N ASP A 68 4.97 -9.48 9.82
CA ASP A 68 5.48 -10.13 11.04
C ASP A 68 4.41 -10.25 12.15
N LEU A 69 3.12 -10.34 11.77
CA LEU A 69 1.96 -10.45 12.66
C LEU A 69 1.39 -11.87 12.76
N ALA A 70 2.00 -12.83 12.08
CA ALA A 70 1.61 -14.23 12.16
C ALA A 70 2.17 -14.88 13.44
N ASN A 71 1.28 -15.33 14.32
CA ASN A 71 1.60 -16.17 15.50
C ASN A 71 1.66 -17.65 15.14
#